data_AF-A0A8R1DLK7-F1
#
_entry.id   AF-A0A8R1DLK7-F1
#
_cell.length_a   1.000
_cell.length_b   1.000
_cell.length_c   1.000
_cell.angle_alpha   90.00
_cell.angle_beta   90.00
_cell.angle_gamma   90.00
#
_symmetry.space_group_name_H-M   'P 1'
#
loop_
_entity.id
_entity.type
_entity.pdbx_description
1 polymer ?
#
loop_
_entity_poly.entity_id
_entity_poly.type
_entity_poly.pdbx_seq_one_letter_code
_entity_poly.pdbx_strand_id
1 'polypeptide(L)'
;MLLAKLLLSVCFIYVSVTAWTGATIRNHPADVVAARNKLTSRSIARAEPNGNYIRPCYFTNWAQYRQGRAKFVPEDYTPGLCTHILFAFGWMNADYTVRAYDPADLPNDWAGQGMYRRVNALKNTDKQLKTLLSFGGWSFGTQLFQGMSASAASRKVFIDSAISFVRTWGFDGIDIDWEYPSGATDMANYVSLVKELRAACESEAGSSNKERLLVTAAVASGQATIDAGYDIANLAPHFDFILLMSYDFFGAWASLVGFNSPLYATTELPAEWNTWNVDWAARHWNEKGMPKEKIIVGLPTYGRGWTLNNATDISPGTSGSPAKITQFVQEAGVGSYFEFCEMIASGATRYWDSQSQVPYLVQGNQWWSYDDEESFANKLAYIKREGFGGAFVWTLDFDDFNAKCSNSKGQLYPLISVIAKELGGVSIPKASGGATTAVPVVTTGRPAMTSPATTTTTTTTAATTTTSQKPVTTIASSTSFCSGKVDGQYSDSGDCGKFVLCLNSIAYSMSCPSGLHFSNSLKYCTSAATAGCTVTSSTTTTTRAPSTTTKAAPTIATTASPKATTAASPFKCTKDGFYGVPEDCLKFIRCVNGLSYNFECPNGLSFHADTMMCDRPDPSKCAK
;
A
#
# COMPACT_ATOMS: atom_id res chain seq x y z
N MET A 1 31.19 -37.76 -45.92
CA MET A 1 31.74 -38.19 -47.23
C MET A 1 31.63 -37.01 -48.19
N LEU A 2 32.72 -36.70 -48.91
CA LEU A 2 32.82 -36.04 -50.23
C LEU A 2 31.97 -34.79 -50.59
N LEU A 3 32.45 -33.79 -51.36
CA LEU A 3 33.83 -33.34 -51.70
C LEU A 3 33.77 -31.98 -52.46
N ALA A 4 34.74 -31.09 -52.24
CA ALA A 4 35.39 -30.09 -53.13
C ALA A 4 34.58 -29.27 -54.19
N LYS A 5 34.93 -28.01 -54.49
CA LYS A 5 36.16 -27.49 -55.14
C LYS A 5 36.18 -25.94 -55.10
N LEU A 6 37.27 -25.16 -55.24
CA LEU A 6 38.75 -25.33 -55.18
C LEU A 6 39.40 -23.91 -55.26
N LEU A 7 40.75 -23.81 -55.19
CA LEU A 7 41.68 -22.67 -55.49
C LEU A 7 42.06 -21.77 -54.28
N LEU A 8 43.33 -21.42 -54.01
CA LEU A 8 44.66 -22.03 -54.35
C LEU A 8 45.75 -21.49 -53.36
N SER A 9 46.85 -22.23 -53.17
CA SER A 9 48.14 -22.04 -52.42
C SER A 9 48.48 -20.67 -51.74
N VAL A 10 49.06 -20.54 -50.53
CA VAL A 10 49.95 -21.34 -49.62
C VAL A 10 51.47 -21.30 -49.88
N CYS A 11 52.24 -20.82 -48.87
CA CYS A 11 53.54 -21.30 -48.34
C CYS A 11 53.82 -20.57 -46.99
N PHE A 12 54.01 -21.19 -45.81
CA PHE A 12 55.12 -22.03 -45.29
C PHE A 12 56.43 -21.24 -44.96
N ILE A 13 57.20 -21.43 -43.86
CA ILE A 13 57.19 -22.40 -42.72
C ILE A 13 58.14 -21.93 -41.56
N TYR A 14 57.90 -22.34 -40.29
CA TYR A 14 58.88 -22.53 -39.15
C TYR A 14 59.58 -21.30 -38.46
N VAL A 15 60.08 -21.35 -37.19
CA VAL A 15 59.83 -22.23 -36.00
C VAL A 15 60.36 -21.63 -34.66
N SER A 16 60.00 -22.27 -33.54
CA SER A 16 60.63 -22.28 -32.19
C SER A 16 60.45 -21.13 -31.17
N VAL A 17 60.39 -21.59 -29.92
CA VAL A 17 60.23 -20.87 -28.65
C VAL A 17 61.56 -20.87 -27.90
N THR A 18 61.89 -19.79 -27.17
CA THR A 18 62.57 -19.86 -25.85
C THR A 18 62.45 -18.51 -25.13
N ALA A 19 62.30 -18.55 -23.81
CA ALA A 19 62.24 -17.35 -22.97
C ALA A 19 63.60 -17.09 -22.32
N TRP A 20 63.96 -15.83 -22.05
CA TRP A 20 64.91 -15.50 -20.98
C TRP A 20 64.73 -14.08 -20.41
N THR A 21 64.67 -14.05 -19.08
CA THR A 21 65.18 -13.04 -18.12
C THR A 21 65.13 -11.53 -18.44
N GLY A 22 64.45 -10.80 -17.55
CA GLY A 22 64.27 -9.34 -17.63
C GLY A 22 65.46 -8.47 -17.24
N ALA A 23 65.24 -7.16 -17.40
CA ALA A 23 66.02 -6.09 -16.80
C ALA A 23 65.10 -4.90 -16.46
N THR A 24 65.23 -4.36 -15.25
CA THR A 24 64.44 -3.24 -14.73
C THR A 24 64.94 -1.90 -15.27
N ILE A 25 64.06 -1.06 -15.83
CA ILE A 25 64.32 0.38 -16.04
C ILE A 25 63.21 1.20 -15.39
N ARG A 26 63.60 2.35 -14.82
CA ARG A 26 62.86 3.11 -13.80
C ARG A 26 61.93 4.16 -14.42
N ASN A 27 60.86 4.46 -13.70
CA ASN A 27 59.97 5.60 -13.97
C ASN A 27 60.72 6.95 -13.89
N HIS A 28 60.45 7.86 -14.83
CA HIS A 28 60.00 9.24 -14.54
C HIS A 28 59.45 9.88 -15.84
N PRO A 29 58.61 10.95 -15.78
CA PRO A 29 57.50 11.11 -16.70
C PRO A 29 57.53 12.44 -17.44
N ALA A 30 57.98 12.41 -18.70
CA ALA A 30 57.73 13.46 -19.67
C ALA A 30 57.74 12.80 -21.05
N ASP A 31 56.54 12.55 -21.62
CA ASP A 31 56.23 12.37 -23.07
C ASP A 31 54.88 11.67 -23.31
N VAL A 32 53.82 12.09 -22.60
CA VAL A 32 52.42 11.65 -22.88
C VAL A 32 51.47 12.86 -22.94
N VAL A 33 51.76 13.81 -23.84
CA VAL A 33 50.89 14.99 -24.07
C VAL A 33 50.55 15.21 -25.57
N ALA A 34 51.35 14.69 -26.51
CA ALA A 34 51.28 15.06 -27.93
C ALA A 34 50.43 14.16 -28.85
N ALA A 35 49.60 13.26 -28.32
CA ALA A 35 48.86 12.25 -29.11
C ALA A 35 47.32 12.24 -28.91
N ARG A 36 46.71 13.37 -28.49
CA ARG A 36 45.25 13.46 -28.23
C ARG A 36 44.45 14.49 -29.02
N ASN A 37 45.08 15.29 -29.88
CA ASN A 37 44.42 16.36 -30.64
C ASN A 37 44.54 16.18 -32.17
N LYS A 38 43.75 15.27 -32.76
CA LYS A 38 43.15 15.37 -34.12
C LYS A 38 42.35 14.11 -34.51
N LEU A 39 41.19 13.94 -33.87
CA LEU A 39 40.05 13.23 -34.45
C LEU A 39 38.79 14.03 -34.07
N THR A 40 38.45 14.98 -34.92
CA THR A 40 37.43 16.01 -34.64
C THR A 40 36.01 15.53 -34.91
N SER A 41 35.10 15.94 -34.03
CA SER A 41 33.69 16.21 -34.31
C SER A 41 32.87 15.11 -35.01
N ARG A 42 32.53 14.07 -34.26
CA ARG A 42 31.10 13.83 -34.01
C ARG A 42 30.81 14.27 -32.59
N SER A 43 29.99 15.29 -32.43
CA SER A 43 29.41 15.63 -31.13
C SER A 43 28.51 14.48 -30.69
N ILE A 44 29.00 13.63 -29.79
CA ILE A 44 28.11 12.99 -28.84
C ILE A 44 27.60 14.15 -27.99
N ALA A 45 26.49 14.74 -28.42
CA ALA A 45 25.67 15.52 -27.53
C ALA A 45 25.28 14.56 -26.41
N ARG A 46 25.91 14.72 -25.24
CA ARG A 46 25.36 14.16 -24.01
C ARG A 46 24.01 14.84 -23.89
N ALA A 47 22.95 14.10 -24.20
CA ALA A 47 21.60 14.54 -23.93
C ALA A 47 21.48 14.59 -22.41
N GLU A 48 21.79 15.74 -21.83
CA GLU A 48 21.24 16.14 -20.54
C GLU A 48 19.73 15.95 -20.68
N PRO A 49 19.09 15.02 -19.93
CA PRO A 49 17.66 14.79 -20.07
C PRO A 49 16.92 16.09 -19.78
N ASN A 50 16.03 16.51 -20.67
CA ASN A 50 15.25 17.74 -20.49
C ASN A 50 14.21 17.57 -19.36
N GLY A 51 14.68 17.67 -18.12
CA GLY A 51 14.14 18.66 -17.19
C GLY A 51 12.84 18.35 -16.44
N ASN A 52 12.29 17.14 -16.48
CA ASN A 52 11.25 16.75 -15.51
C ASN A 52 11.11 15.23 -15.36
N TYR A 53 11.61 14.68 -14.25
CA TYR A 53 11.35 13.29 -13.86
C TYR A 53 9.96 13.15 -13.24
N ILE A 54 9.29 12.03 -13.51
CA ILE A 54 7.98 11.73 -12.92
C ILE A 54 8.20 11.21 -11.49
N ARG A 55 7.45 11.77 -10.53
CA ARG A 55 7.53 11.44 -9.09
C ARG A 55 6.15 11.08 -8.52
N PRO A 56 5.56 9.92 -8.84
CA PRO A 56 4.26 9.51 -8.34
C PRO A 56 4.33 9.01 -6.89
N CYS A 57 3.27 9.20 -6.12
CA CYS A 57 3.21 8.76 -4.73
C CYS A 57 1.85 8.12 -4.44
N TYR A 58 1.85 6.89 -3.89
CA TYR A 58 0.62 6.25 -3.47
C TYR A 58 0.11 6.86 -2.15
N PHE A 59 -1.17 7.27 -2.17
CA PHE A 59 -1.98 7.63 -1.01
C PHE A 59 -2.90 6.44 -0.68
N THR A 60 -2.82 5.89 0.53
CA THR A 60 -3.69 4.77 0.92
C THR A 60 -4.86 5.22 1.80
N ASN A 61 -6.10 4.91 1.39
CA ASN A 61 -7.28 5.40 2.11
C ASN A 61 -7.46 4.75 3.50
N TRP A 62 -6.89 3.56 3.75
CA TRP A 62 -6.93 2.91 5.07
C TRP A 62 -5.98 3.54 6.11
N ALA A 63 -4.98 4.34 5.70
CA ALA A 63 -4.05 4.98 6.63
C ALA A 63 -4.74 6.01 7.56
N GLN A 64 -5.94 6.49 7.20
CA GLN A 64 -6.78 7.33 8.06
C GLN A 64 -7.21 6.65 9.37
N TYR A 65 -7.18 5.32 9.42
CA TYR A 65 -7.57 4.50 10.57
C TYR A 65 -6.40 4.06 11.45
N ARG A 66 -5.16 4.42 11.09
CA ARG A 66 -3.99 4.19 11.97
C ARG A 66 -4.03 5.11 13.19
N GLN A 67 -3.24 4.77 14.20
CA GLN A 67 -3.31 5.38 15.52
C GLN A 67 -2.17 6.35 15.83
N GLY A 68 -2.48 7.34 16.67
CA GLY A 68 -1.50 8.32 17.16
C GLY A 68 -0.71 8.96 16.03
N ARG A 69 0.62 8.80 16.04
CA ARG A 69 1.52 9.39 15.04
C ARG A 69 1.41 8.82 13.63
N ALA A 70 0.75 7.67 13.44
CA ALA A 70 0.67 6.99 12.15
C ALA A 70 -0.64 7.26 11.39
N LYS A 71 -1.59 7.98 12.01
CA LYS A 71 -2.81 8.43 11.31
C LYS A 71 -2.40 9.40 10.19
N PHE A 72 -2.76 9.06 8.96
CA PHE A 72 -2.44 9.84 7.77
C PHE A 72 -3.72 10.30 7.06
N VAL A 73 -3.77 11.56 6.65
CA VAL A 73 -4.88 12.17 5.90
C VAL A 73 -4.36 13.05 4.76
N PRO A 74 -5.19 13.44 3.77
CA PRO A 74 -4.71 14.20 2.61
C PRO A 74 -3.99 15.50 2.98
N GLU A 75 -4.38 16.17 4.05
CA GLU A 75 -3.81 17.43 4.51
C GLU A 75 -2.41 17.30 5.14
N ASP A 76 -1.91 16.09 5.37
CA ASP A 76 -0.50 15.86 5.73
C ASP A 76 0.45 16.08 4.53
N TYR A 77 -0.06 16.03 3.29
CA TYR A 77 0.72 16.23 2.07
C TYR A 77 1.37 17.62 2.00
N THR A 78 2.66 17.64 1.64
CA THR A 78 3.41 18.88 1.40
C THR A 78 3.53 19.19 -0.11
N PRO A 79 3.14 20.38 -0.59
CA PRO A 79 3.28 20.77 -2.00
C PRO A 79 4.69 20.60 -2.57
N GLY A 80 4.77 20.13 -3.81
CA GLY A 80 6.02 19.86 -4.54
C GLY A 80 6.65 18.49 -4.24
N LEU A 81 6.16 17.75 -3.25
CA LEU A 81 6.68 16.43 -2.85
C LEU A 81 6.53 15.37 -3.96
N CYS A 82 5.44 15.42 -4.72
CA CYS A 82 5.10 14.47 -5.78
C CYS A 82 4.67 15.22 -7.04
N THR A 83 4.85 14.64 -8.24
CA THR A 83 4.21 15.16 -9.46
C THR A 83 2.84 14.53 -9.70
N HIS A 84 2.62 13.33 -9.16
CA HIS A 84 1.34 12.62 -9.21
C HIS A 84 1.02 12.03 -7.83
N ILE A 85 -0.24 12.05 -7.41
CA ILE A 85 -0.75 11.18 -6.34
C ILE A 85 -1.62 10.08 -6.96
N LEU A 86 -1.38 8.85 -6.56
CA LEU A 86 -2.19 7.68 -6.92
C LEU A 86 -3.06 7.31 -5.72
N PHE A 87 -4.38 7.38 -5.87
CA PHE A 87 -5.30 7.05 -4.79
C PHE A 87 -5.56 5.54 -4.77
N ALA A 88 -5.01 4.87 -3.75
CA ALA A 88 -5.24 3.46 -3.45
C ALA A 88 -6.40 3.33 -2.43
N PHE A 89 -7.57 2.80 -2.79
CA PHE A 89 -8.00 2.36 -4.13
C PHE A 89 -9.47 2.74 -4.39
N GLY A 90 -9.85 2.82 -5.66
CA GLY A 90 -11.23 2.61 -6.08
C GLY A 90 -11.60 1.12 -6.07
N TRP A 91 -12.81 0.77 -6.49
CA TRP A 91 -13.23 -0.63 -6.60
C TRP A 91 -14.11 -0.87 -7.83
N MET A 92 -14.36 -2.15 -8.15
CA MET A 92 -15.21 -2.58 -9.26
C MET A 92 -16.24 -3.63 -8.79
N ASN A 93 -17.46 -3.49 -9.25
CA ASN A 93 -18.58 -4.43 -9.05
C ASN A 93 -18.49 -5.57 -10.09
N ALA A 94 -19.22 -6.70 -9.97
CA ALA A 94 -19.18 -7.74 -11.03
C ALA A 94 -20.11 -7.50 -12.23
N ASP A 95 -20.87 -6.40 -12.24
CA ASP A 95 -21.34 -5.82 -13.50
C ASP A 95 -20.23 -5.01 -14.22
N TYR A 96 -19.02 -5.00 -13.64
CA TYR A 96 -17.81 -4.30 -14.08
C TYR A 96 -17.89 -2.77 -14.01
N THR A 97 -18.92 -2.22 -13.36
CA THR A 97 -18.96 -0.78 -13.04
C THR A 97 -18.01 -0.45 -11.88
N VAL A 98 -17.37 0.72 -11.95
CA VAL A 98 -16.54 1.23 -10.85
C VAL A 98 -17.35 1.85 -9.72
N ARG A 99 -16.79 1.85 -8.50
CA ARG A 99 -17.32 2.55 -7.33
C ARG A 99 -16.20 2.96 -6.36
N ALA A 100 -16.56 3.68 -5.30
CA ALA A 100 -15.67 3.87 -4.15
C ALA A 100 -15.42 2.55 -3.42
N TYR A 101 -14.23 2.41 -2.83
CA TYR A 101 -13.92 1.29 -1.94
C TYR A 101 -14.50 1.53 -0.54
N ASP A 102 -14.13 2.66 0.06
CA ASP A 102 -14.52 3.05 1.42
C ASP A 102 -15.60 4.16 1.38
N PRO A 103 -16.67 4.09 2.18
CA PRO A 103 -17.60 5.21 2.34
C PRO A 103 -16.94 6.56 2.70
N ALA A 104 -15.78 6.54 3.36
CA ALA A 104 -14.93 7.71 3.66
C ALA A 104 -14.43 8.46 2.43
N ASP A 105 -14.34 7.77 1.28
CA ASP A 105 -13.83 8.36 0.05
C ASP A 105 -14.82 9.40 -0.51
N LEU A 106 -16.11 9.23 -0.19
CA LEU A 106 -17.23 10.05 -0.64
C LEU A 106 -17.67 11.07 0.44
N PRO A 107 -18.26 12.22 0.04
CA PRO A 107 -18.84 13.17 0.98
C PRO A 107 -20.00 12.54 1.77
N ASN A 108 -19.98 12.69 3.09
CA ASN A 108 -21.02 12.23 4.00
C ASN A 108 -20.88 12.97 5.35
N ASP A 109 -21.81 12.78 6.29
CA ASP A 109 -21.86 13.54 7.54
C ASP A 109 -20.63 13.35 8.45
N TRP A 110 -19.94 12.20 8.38
CA TRP A 110 -18.79 11.88 9.24
C TRP A 110 -17.43 12.16 8.57
N ALA A 111 -17.31 11.92 7.27
CA ALA A 111 -16.09 12.18 6.47
C ALA A 111 -16.06 13.59 5.85
N GLY A 112 -17.14 14.36 6.02
CA GLY A 112 -17.29 15.71 5.50
C GLY A 112 -17.28 15.74 3.97
N GLN A 113 -16.19 16.23 3.38
CA GLN A 113 -16.02 16.27 1.92
C GLN A 113 -15.58 14.93 1.30
N GLY A 114 -15.22 13.93 2.13
CA GLY A 114 -14.68 12.65 1.66
C GLY A 114 -13.23 12.75 1.15
N MET A 115 -12.51 11.62 1.16
CA MET A 115 -11.09 11.60 0.80
C MET A 115 -10.83 11.99 -0.66
N TYR A 116 -11.70 11.61 -1.61
CA TYR A 116 -11.50 11.97 -3.02
C TYR A 116 -11.45 13.49 -3.23
N ARG A 117 -12.38 14.25 -2.63
CA ARG A 117 -12.38 15.72 -2.75
C ARG A 117 -11.18 16.34 -2.05
N ARG A 118 -10.76 15.79 -0.91
CA ARG A 118 -9.62 16.30 -0.12
C ARG A 118 -8.29 16.08 -0.83
N VAL A 119 -8.06 14.90 -1.42
CA VAL A 119 -6.88 14.64 -2.26
C VAL A 119 -6.89 15.51 -3.52
N ASN A 120 -8.02 15.61 -4.22
CA ASN A 120 -8.12 16.47 -5.41
C ASN A 120 -7.96 17.96 -5.08
N ALA A 121 -8.31 18.39 -3.87
CA ALA A 121 -8.11 19.77 -3.40
C ALA A 121 -6.62 20.13 -3.19
N LEU A 122 -5.70 19.17 -3.07
CA LEU A 122 -4.25 19.44 -2.99
C LEU A 122 -3.72 20.14 -4.24
N LYS A 123 -4.37 19.94 -5.40
CA LYS A 123 -4.10 20.68 -6.65
C LYS A 123 -4.35 22.19 -6.54
N ASN A 124 -5.02 22.65 -5.47
CA ASN A 124 -5.17 24.08 -5.20
C ASN A 124 -3.88 24.71 -4.65
N THR A 125 -3.10 23.98 -3.86
CA THR A 125 -1.81 24.42 -3.30
C THR A 125 -0.63 23.98 -4.14
N ASP A 126 -0.74 22.85 -4.83
CA ASP A 126 0.27 22.29 -5.73
C ASP A 126 -0.24 22.30 -7.18
N LYS A 127 -0.05 23.42 -7.88
CA LYS A 127 -0.70 23.67 -9.19
C LYS A 127 -0.28 22.75 -10.32
N GLN A 128 0.82 22.00 -10.17
CA GLN A 128 1.32 21.05 -11.17
C GLN A 128 0.96 19.60 -10.83
N LEU A 129 0.44 19.35 -9.63
CA LEU A 129 0.06 18.02 -9.17
C LEU A 129 -1.05 17.43 -10.03
N LYS A 130 -0.87 16.18 -10.45
CA LYS A 130 -1.93 15.34 -11.01
C LYS A 130 -2.37 14.30 -9.97
N THR A 131 -3.60 13.84 -10.07
CA THR A 131 -4.20 12.86 -9.17
C THR A 131 -4.86 11.77 -9.98
N LEU A 132 -4.48 10.51 -9.80
CA LEU A 132 -5.07 9.34 -10.45
C LEU A 132 -5.85 8.51 -9.42
N LEU A 133 -6.86 7.77 -9.88
CA LEU A 133 -7.54 6.75 -9.08
C LEU A 133 -7.06 5.37 -9.53
N SER A 134 -6.48 4.61 -8.61
CA SER A 134 -6.01 3.25 -8.85
C SER A 134 -7.13 2.25 -8.60
N PHE A 135 -7.27 1.26 -9.50
CA PHE A 135 -8.20 0.15 -9.36
C PHE A 135 -7.41 -1.16 -9.30
N GLY A 136 -7.65 -1.97 -8.25
CA GLY A 136 -6.99 -3.24 -8.06
C GLY A 136 -6.25 -3.34 -6.72
N GLY A 137 -4.98 -3.75 -6.77
CA GLY A 137 -4.14 -4.06 -5.62
C GLY A 137 -4.43 -5.44 -5.02
N TRP A 138 -3.50 -5.95 -4.22
CA TRP A 138 -3.49 -7.30 -3.65
C TRP A 138 -4.85 -7.81 -3.12
N SER A 139 -5.59 -6.97 -2.39
CA SER A 139 -6.88 -7.36 -1.78
C SER A 139 -8.03 -7.51 -2.80
N PHE A 140 -7.87 -7.01 -4.02
CA PHE A 140 -8.86 -7.12 -5.11
C PHE A 140 -8.81 -8.50 -5.79
N GLY A 141 -7.62 -9.11 -5.86
CA GLY A 141 -7.37 -10.36 -6.56
C GLY A 141 -7.57 -10.25 -8.08
N THR A 142 -7.68 -11.39 -8.76
CA THR A 142 -7.64 -11.45 -10.24
C THR A 142 -9.00 -11.67 -10.90
N GLN A 143 -9.95 -12.36 -10.24
CA GLN A 143 -11.19 -12.86 -10.88
C GLN A 143 -12.04 -11.76 -11.54
N LEU A 144 -12.16 -10.60 -10.91
CA LEU A 144 -12.93 -9.48 -11.46
C LEU A 144 -12.24 -8.86 -12.67
N PHE A 145 -10.90 -8.80 -12.69
CA PHE A 145 -10.14 -8.38 -13.89
C PHE A 145 -10.23 -9.40 -15.02
N GLN A 146 -10.15 -10.69 -14.73
CA GLN A 146 -10.32 -11.76 -15.71
C GLN A 146 -11.71 -11.68 -16.37
N GLY A 147 -12.77 -11.60 -15.57
CA GLY A 147 -14.14 -11.46 -16.07
C GLY A 147 -14.38 -10.17 -16.86
N MET A 148 -13.86 -9.04 -16.39
CA MET A 148 -14.00 -7.75 -17.06
C MET A 148 -13.24 -7.71 -18.40
N SER A 149 -11.99 -8.19 -18.41
CA SER A 149 -11.11 -8.11 -19.58
C SER A 149 -11.46 -9.10 -20.70
N ALA A 150 -12.22 -10.17 -20.39
CA ALA A 150 -12.53 -11.28 -21.31
C ALA A 150 -13.28 -10.91 -22.61
N SER A 151 -13.97 -9.77 -22.67
CA SER A 151 -14.69 -9.35 -23.89
C SER A 151 -14.71 -7.83 -24.07
N ALA A 152 -14.81 -7.36 -25.32
CA ALA A 152 -14.94 -5.92 -25.60
C ALA A 152 -16.18 -5.28 -24.95
N ALA A 153 -17.27 -6.04 -24.78
CA ALA A 153 -18.48 -5.54 -24.12
C ALA A 153 -18.26 -5.29 -22.62
N SER A 154 -17.67 -6.25 -21.90
CA SER A 154 -17.35 -6.12 -20.47
C SER A 154 -16.28 -5.06 -20.21
N ARG A 155 -15.25 -4.99 -21.07
CA ARG A 155 -14.23 -3.92 -21.03
C ARG A 155 -14.86 -2.54 -21.21
N LYS A 156 -15.79 -2.39 -22.16
CA LYS A 156 -16.49 -1.12 -22.38
C LYS A 156 -17.29 -0.66 -21.17
N VAL A 157 -17.96 -1.55 -20.44
CA VAL A 157 -18.70 -1.19 -19.20
C VAL A 157 -17.75 -0.63 -18.14
N PHE A 158 -16.60 -1.29 -17.93
CA PHE A 158 -15.57 -0.77 -17.04
C PHE A 158 -15.03 0.57 -17.52
N ILE A 159 -14.57 0.68 -18.77
CA ILE A 159 -13.95 1.88 -19.33
C ILE A 159 -14.90 3.10 -19.25
N ASP A 160 -16.15 2.95 -19.70
CA ASP A 160 -17.14 4.04 -19.68
C ASP A 160 -17.41 4.50 -18.23
N SER A 161 -17.58 3.55 -17.30
CA SER A 161 -17.84 3.88 -15.89
C SER A 161 -16.62 4.49 -15.21
N ALA A 162 -15.41 3.99 -15.48
CA ALA A 162 -14.16 4.49 -14.94
C ALA A 162 -13.93 5.95 -15.35
N ILE A 163 -14.04 6.26 -16.65
CA ILE A 163 -13.89 7.63 -17.19
C ILE A 163 -14.93 8.57 -16.54
N SER A 164 -16.19 8.14 -16.47
CA SER A 164 -17.26 8.93 -15.84
C SER A 164 -16.97 9.20 -14.35
N PHE A 165 -16.52 8.19 -13.61
CA PHE A 165 -16.25 8.28 -12.18
C PHE A 165 -15.03 9.18 -11.87
N VAL A 166 -13.90 9.00 -12.56
CA VAL A 166 -12.71 9.83 -12.33
C VAL A 166 -12.97 11.29 -12.67
N ARG A 167 -13.73 11.57 -13.74
CA ARG A 167 -14.16 12.94 -14.08
C ARG A 167 -15.14 13.53 -13.05
N THR A 168 -16.03 12.72 -12.49
CA THR A 168 -16.99 13.14 -11.45
C THR A 168 -16.28 13.56 -10.17
N TRP A 169 -15.22 12.85 -9.77
CA TRP A 169 -14.46 13.12 -8.55
C TRP A 169 -13.24 14.03 -8.73
N GLY A 170 -12.99 14.49 -9.96
CA GLY A 170 -11.99 15.51 -10.29
C GLY A 170 -10.58 14.99 -10.59
N PHE A 171 -10.41 13.66 -10.69
CA PHE A 171 -9.14 13.01 -11.00
C PHE A 171 -8.72 13.26 -12.47
N ASP A 172 -7.40 13.21 -12.69
CA ASP A 172 -6.72 13.48 -13.98
C ASP A 172 -6.29 12.20 -14.70
N GLY A 173 -6.57 11.01 -14.16
CA GLY A 173 -6.25 9.74 -14.80
C GLY A 173 -6.74 8.50 -14.05
N ILE A 174 -6.50 7.36 -14.69
CA ILE A 174 -6.87 6.01 -14.24
C ILE A 174 -5.59 5.18 -14.18
N ASP A 175 -5.41 4.48 -13.07
CA ASP A 175 -4.31 3.57 -12.86
C ASP A 175 -4.83 2.15 -12.65
N ILE A 176 -4.22 1.17 -13.32
CA ILE A 176 -4.65 -0.23 -13.31
C ILE A 176 -3.64 -1.09 -12.55
N ASP A 177 -4.03 -1.59 -11.39
CA ASP A 177 -3.19 -2.39 -10.50
C ASP A 177 -3.71 -3.84 -10.44
N TRP A 178 -3.72 -4.51 -11.60
CA TRP A 178 -4.08 -5.93 -11.67
C TRP A 178 -2.89 -6.77 -11.20
N GLU A 179 -3.03 -7.37 -10.02
CA GLU A 179 -2.06 -8.28 -9.40
C GLU A 179 -2.51 -9.75 -9.49
N TYR A 180 -2.16 -10.55 -10.51
CA TYR A 180 -1.51 -10.20 -11.78
C TYR A 180 -2.22 -10.89 -12.96
N PRO A 181 -2.19 -10.34 -14.18
CA PRO A 181 -2.57 -11.09 -15.38
C PRO A 181 -1.63 -12.29 -15.54
N SER A 182 -2.15 -13.46 -15.95
CA SER A 182 -1.32 -14.66 -16.10
C SER A 182 -1.82 -15.60 -17.20
N GLY A 183 -0.89 -16.03 -18.05
CA GLY A 183 -1.15 -16.88 -19.20
C GLY A 183 -1.63 -16.10 -20.44
N ALA A 184 -1.59 -16.77 -21.59
CA ALA A 184 -1.79 -16.15 -22.90
C ALA A 184 -3.15 -15.41 -23.05
N THR A 185 -4.20 -15.92 -22.40
CA THR A 185 -5.54 -15.31 -22.43
C THR A 185 -5.56 -13.97 -21.70
N ASP A 186 -5.13 -13.94 -20.44
CA ASP A 186 -5.12 -12.72 -19.62
C ASP A 186 -4.17 -11.67 -20.22
N MET A 187 -3.00 -12.10 -20.71
CA MET A 187 -2.02 -11.24 -21.38
C MET A 187 -2.63 -10.52 -22.61
N ALA A 188 -3.31 -11.26 -23.51
CA ALA A 188 -3.96 -10.68 -24.69
C ALA A 188 -5.17 -9.81 -24.34
N ASN A 189 -5.93 -10.19 -23.31
CA ASN A 189 -7.06 -9.41 -22.80
C ASN A 189 -6.60 -8.11 -22.12
N TYR A 190 -5.46 -8.11 -21.43
CA TYR A 190 -4.87 -6.94 -20.80
C TYR A 190 -4.37 -5.92 -21.84
N VAL A 191 -3.69 -6.37 -22.91
CA VAL A 191 -3.38 -5.51 -24.07
C VAL A 191 -4.64 -4.86 -24.63
N SER A 192 -5.71 -5.66 -24.81
CA SER A 192 -6.99 -5.16 -25.35
C SER A 192 -7.62 -4.11 -24.43
N LEU A 193 -7.64 -4.34 -23.11
CA LEU A 193 -8.12 -3.41 -22.10
C LEU A 193 -7.37 -2.08 -22.12
N VAL A 194 -6.05 -2.11 -22.04
CA VAL A 194 -5.24 -0.88 -21.97
C VAL A 194 -5.34 -0.08 -23.27
N LYS A 195 -5.37 -0.77 -24.42
CA LYS A 195 -5.59 -0.15 -25.74
C LYS A 195 -6.95 0.53 -25.86
N GLU A 196 -8.02 -0.15 -25.45
CA GLU A 196 -9.39 0.38 -25.51
C GLU A 196 -9.59 1.53 -24.51
N LEU A 197 -9.05 1.41 -23.29
CA LEU A 197 -9.06 2.47 -22.27
C LEU A 197 -8.35 3.73 -22.78
N ARG A 198 -7.16 3.57 -23.37
CA ARG A 198 -6.39 4.68 -23.95
C ARG A 198 -7.18 5.41 -25.05
N ALA A 199 -7.76 4.67 -25.99
CA ALA A 199 -8.55 5.24 -27.08
C ALA A 199 -9.83 5.94 -26.58
N ALA A 200 -10.48 5.39 -25.54
CA ALA A 200 -11.64 6.01 -24.91
C ALA A 200 -11.28 7.33 -24.20
N CYS A 201 -10.16 7.38 -23.47
CA CYS A 201 -9.64 8.61 -22.87
C CYS A 201 -9.30 9.68 -23.93
N GLU A 202 -8.71 9.29 -25.07
CA GLU A 202 -8.45 10.21 -26.20
C GLU A 202 -9.76 10.77 -26.80
N SER A 203 -10.78 9.92 -26.95
CA SER A 203 -12.11 10.31 -27.45
C SER A 203 -12.86 11.25 -26.48
N GLU A 204 -12.81 10.98 -25.17
CA GLU A 204 -13.41 11.85 -24.15
C GLU A 204 -12.71 13.21 -24.08
N ALA A 205 -11.39 13.26 -24.24
CA ALA A 205 -10.64 14.53 -24.31
C ALA A 205 -11.10 15.38 -25.50
N GLY A 206 -11.16 14.77 -26.69
CA GLY A 206 -11.57 15.46 -27.92
C GLY A 206 -13.02 15.95 -27.94
N SER A 207 -13.91 15.28 -27.20
CA SER A 207 -15.33 15.65 -27.10
C SER A 207 -15.66 16.58 -25.93
N SER A 208 -14.89 16.55 -24.84
CA SER A 208 -15.09 17.41 -23.66
C SER A 208 -14.26 18.70 -23.66
N ASN A 209 -13.25 18.80 -24.56
CA ASN A 209 -12.23 19.84 -24.56
C ASN A 209 -11.46 19.96 -23.22
N LYS A 210 -11.33 18.84 -22.49
CA LYS A 210 -10.48 18.72 -21.30
C LYS A 210 -9.15 18.06 -21.65
N GLU A 211 -8.15 18.27 -20.81
CA GLU A 211 -6.91 17.49 -20.85
C GLU A 211 -7.22 15.99 -20.71
N ARG A 212 -6.62 15.16 -21.58
CA ARG A 212 -6.85 13.72 -21.61
C ARG A 212 -6.49 13.08 -20.27
N LEU A 213 -7.36 12.17 -19.82
CA LEU A 213 -7.07 11.31 -18.67
C LEU A 213 -5.80 10.48 -18.91
N LEU A 214 -4.87 10.53 -17.95
CA LEU A 214 -3.69 9.67 -17.93
C LEU A 214 -4.11 8.20 -17.78
N VAL A 215 -3.35 7.30 -18.41
CA VAL A 215 -3.53 5.84 -18.29
C VAL A 215 -2.20 5.24 -17.84
N THR A 216 -2.17 4.71 -16.63
CA THR A 216 -0.99 4.08 -16.01
C THR A 216 -1.32 2.68 -15.49
N ALA A 217 -0.30 1.95 -15.06
CA ALA A 217 -0.46 0.71 -14.32
C ALA A 217 0.69 0.49 -13.34
N ALA A 218 0.38 -0.08 -12.18
CA ALA A 218 1.35 -0.79 -11.37
C ALA A 218 1.58 -2.20 -11.93
N VAL A 219 2.85 -2.61 -11.96
CA VAL A 219 3.27 -3.82 -12.68
C VAL A 219 4.36 -4.60 -11.94
N ALA A 220 4.35 -5.92 -12.13
CA ALA A 220 5.25 -6.87 -11.46
C ALA A 220 6.74 -6.65 -11.79
N SER A 221 7.60 -6.96 -10.83
CA SER A 221 9.06 -6.96 -10.96
C SER A 221 9.69 -8.36 -11.09
N GLY A 222 8.98 -9.41 -10.67
CA GLY A 222 9.47 -10.79 -10.74
C GLY A 222 9.38 -11.38 -12.14
N GLN A 223 10.48 -11.95 -12.65
CA GLN A 223 10.61 -12.48 -14.02
C GLN A 223 9.43 -13.37 -14.46
N ALA A 224 9.08 -14.38 -13.66
CA ALA A 224 8.05 -15.35 -14.02
C ALA A 224 6.67 -14.70 -14.21
N THR A 225 6.33 -13.71 -13.37
CA THR A 225 5.09 -12.93 -13.49
C THR A 225 5.11 -12.02 -14.71
N ILE A 226 6.26 -11.38 -14.98
CA ILE A 226 6.44 -10.52 -16.16
C ILE A 226 6.24 -11.34 -17.45
N ASP A 227 6.96 -12.46 -17.58
CA ASP A 227 6.98 -13.30 -18.77
C ASP A 227 5.64 -14.04 -19.00
N ALA A 228 4.82 -14.24 -17.96
CA ALA A 228 3.52 -14.90 -18.05
C ALA A 228 2.35 -13.93 -18.29
N GLY A 229 2.45 -12.66 -17.87
CA GLY A 229 1.32 -11.73 -17.81
C GLY A 229 1.32 -10.57 -18.80
N TYR A 230 2.48 -10.21 -19.37
CA TYR A 230 2.65 -8.91 -20.02
C TYR A 230 3.27 -8.99 -21.42
N ASP A 231 2.48 -8.66 -22.44
CA ASP A 231 2.98 -8.36 -23.78
C ASP A 231 3.44 -6.89 -23.83
N ILE A 232 4.62 -6.67 -23.26
CA ILE A 232 5.14 -5.33 -22.96
C ILE A 232 5.25 -4.45 -24.21
N ALA A 233 5.70 -5.00 -25.34
CA ALA A 233 5.84 -4.26 -26.59
C ALA A 233 4.48 -3.74 -27.12
N ASN A 234 3.40 -4.50 -26.95
CA ASN A 234 2.05 -4.07 -27.35
C ASN A 234 1.33 -3.21 -26.27
N LEU A 235 1.77 -3.26 -25.01
CA LEU A 235 1.29 -2.38 -23.94
C LEU A 235 1.93 -0.97 -23.98
N ALA A 236 3.23 -0.90 -24.29
CA ALA A 236 4.04 0.32 -24.21
C ALA A 236 3.50 1.55 -25.00
N PRO A 237 2.84 1.43 -26.17
CA PRO A 237 2.25 2.56 -26.85
C PRO A 237 1.05 3.19 -26.12
N HIS A 238 0.37 2.41 -25.27
CA HIS A 238 -0.94 2.78 -24.73
C HIS A 238 -0.87 3.39 -23.33
N PHE A 239 0.07 2.95 -22.49
CA PHE A 239 0.37 3.61 -21.22
C PHE A 239 1.04 4.97 -21.42
N ASP A 240 0.77 5.92 -20.53
CA ASP A 240 1.57 7.14 -20.40
C ASP A 240 2.90 6.84 -19.69
N PHE A 241 2.83 6.10 -18.59
CA PHE A 241 3.97 5.48 -17.91
C PHE A 241 3.50 4.29 -17.07
N ILE A 242 4.44 3.44 -16.63
CA ILE A 242 4.21 2.30 -15.74
C ILE A 242 4.93 2.51 -14.39
N LEU A 243 4.37 1.92 -13.34
CA LEU A 243 4.86 1.96 -11.96
C LEU A 243 5.43 0.56 -11.65
N LEU A 244 6.73 0.38 -11.87
CA LEU A 244 7.42 -0.90 -11.65
C LEU A 244 7.58 -1.19 -10.16
N MET A 245 6.79 -2.13 -9.63
CA MET A 245 6.78 -2.55 -8.22
C MET A 245 8.05 -3.34 -7.86
N SER A 246 9.18 -2.64 -7.82
CA SER A 246 10.54 -3.16 -7.62
C SER A 246 10.90 -3.23 -6.14
N TYR A 247 9.97 -3.78 -5.38
CA TYR A 247 10.01 -4.15 -3.98
C TYR A 247 9.33 -5.52 -3.84
N ASP A 248 9.17 -6.04 -2.63
CA ASP A 248 8.56 -7.36 -2.39
C ASP A 248 9.31 -8.53 -3.04
N PHE A 249 10.61 -8.37 -3.30
CA PHE A 249 11.46 -9.45 -3.79
C PHE A 249 11.63 -10.55 -2.73
N PHE A 250 11.76 -10.16 -1.45
CA PHE A 250 11.82 -11.09 -0.32
C PHE A 250 10.89 -10.60 0.79
N GLY A 251 10.19 -11.55 1.42
CA GLY A 251 9.25 -11.24 2.49
C GLY A 251 8.91 -12.43 3.37
N ALA A 252 8.03 -12.19 4.34
CA ALA A 252 7.63 -13.14 5.38
C ALA A 252 6.99 -14.46 4.88
N TRP A 253 6.64 -14.56 3.59
CA TRP A 253 6.26 -15.81 2.93
C TRP A 253 7.43 -16.75 2.65
N ALA A 254 8.66 -16.23 2.62
CA ALA A 254 9.89 -17.00 2.44
C ALA A 254 10.48 -17.40 3.80
N SER A 255 10.95 -18.65 3.91
CA SER A 255 11.67 -19.16 5.08
C SER A 255 13.10 -18.61 5.21
N LEU A 256 13.62 -17.99 4.16
CA LEU A 256 14.98 -17.46 4.09
C LEU A 256 14.94 -15.93 4.08
N VAL A 257 15.82 -15.33 4.88
CA VAL A 257 15.96 -13.88 5.05
C VAL A 257 16.52 -13.26 3.77
N GLY A 258 15.94 -12.16 3.31
CA GLY A 258 16.40 -11.45 2.12
C GLY A 258 15.98 -9.98 2.10
N PHE A 259 16.33 -9.28 1.03
CA PHE A 259 16.12 -7.84 0.94
C PHE A 259 14.77 -7.48 0.30
N ASN A 260 14.05 -6.50 0.84
CA ASN A 260 12.75 -6.07 0.29
C ASN A 260 12.89 -5.52 -1.15
N SER A 261 13.86 -4.63 -1.35
CA SER A 261 14.10 -3.91 -2.61
C SER A 261 15.61 -3.74 -2.86
N PRO A 262 16.39 -4.82 -3.02
CA PRO A 262 17.82 -4.69 -3.33
C PRO A 262 18.02 -4.04 -4.70
N LEU A 263 18.95 -3.09 -4.84
CA LEU A 263 19.25 -2.45 -6.12
C LEU A 263 19.90 -3.44 -7.09
N TYR A 264 20.82 -4.26 -6.58
CA TYR A 264 21.51 -5.32 -7.32
C TYR A 264 21.46 -6.63 -6.54
N ALA A 265 21.78 -7.75 -7.20
CA ALA A 265 21.98 -9.03 -6.53
C ALA A 265 23.23 -9.01 -5.60
N THR A 266 23.30 -9.96 -4.67
CA THR A 266 24.43 -10.16 -3.75
C THR A 266 24.88 -11.62 -3.75
N THR A 267 26.18 -11.87 -3.56
CA THR A 267 26.73 -13.23 -3.43
C THR A 267 26.35 -13.93 -2.12
N GLU A 268 25.79 -13.19 -1.14
CA GLU A 268 25.26 -13.77 0.11
C GLU A 268 23.97 -14.56 -0.10
N LEU A 269 23.32 -14.42 -1.27
CA LEU A 269 22.08 -15.08 -1.63
C LEU A 269 22.29 -16.11 -2.76
N PRO A 270 21.53 -17.22 -2.77
CA PRO A 270 21.52 -18.20 -3.86
C PRO A 270 21.34 -17.58 -5.25
N ALA A 271 22.08 -18.10 -6.23
CA ALA A 271 22.22 -17.51 -7.56
C ALA A 271 20.91 -17.54 -8.40
N GLU A 272 19.97 -18.41 -8.06
CA GLU A 272 18.61 -18.44 -8.62
C GLU A 272 17.82 -17.14 -8.36
N TRP A 273 18.22 -16.33 -7.38
CA TRP A 273 17.58 -15.06 -7.05
C TRP A 273 18.31 -13.83 -7.64
N ASN A 274 19.29 -14.03 -8.51
CA ASN A 274 20.00 -12.94 -9.19
C ASN A 274 19.12 -12.04 -10.09
N THR A 275 17.86 -12.42 -10.32
CA THR A 275 16.85 -11.61 -11.04
C THR A 275 15.94 -10.81 -10.11
N TRP A 276 16.00 -11.05 -8.79
CA TRP A 276 15.12 -10.44 -7.79
C TRP A 276 15.74 -9.16 -7.23
N ASN A 277 15.91 -8.15 -8.09
CA ASN A 277 16.44 -6.83 -7.76
C ASN A 277 15.94 -5.75 -8.72
N VAL A 278 16.02 -4.49 -8.27
CA VAL A 278 15.54 -3.31 -9.00
C VAL A 278 16.17 -3.22 -10.39
N ASP A 279 17.50 -3.41 -10.50
CA ASP A 279 18.20 -3.25 -11.77
C ASP A 279 17.79 -4.30 -12.81
N TRP A 280 17.75 -5.56 -12.41
CA TRP A 280 17.32 -6.63 -13.32
C TRP A 280 15.88 -6.41 -13.79
N ALA A 281 14.95 -6.10 -12.87
CA ALA A 281 13.54 -5.90 -13.21
C ALA A 281 13.36 -4.72 -14.18
N ALA A 282 13.99 -3.57 -13.93
CA ALA A 282 13.86 -2.38 -14.76
C ALA A 282 14.48 -2.59 -16.16
N ARG A 283 15.60 -3.32 -16.25
CA ARG A 283 16.20 -3.69 -17.54
C ARG A 283 15.34 -4.70 -18.31
N HIS A 284 14.78 -5.72 -17.66
CA HIS A 284 13.92 -6.72 -18.33
C HIS A 284 12.68 -6.07 -18.96
N TRP A 285 12.02 -5.13 -18.24
CA TRP A 285 10.90 -4.36 -18.81
C TRP A 285 11.30 -3.54 -20.05
N ASN A 286 12.49 -2.94 -20.04
CA ASN A 286 13.02 -2.20 -21.19
C ASN A 286 13.39 -3.13 -22.36
N GLU A 287 14.09 -4.24 -22.08
CA GLU A 287 14.49 -5.25 -23.07
C GLU A 287 13.29 -5.92 -23.74
N LYS A 288 12.15 -6.01 -23.04
CA LYS A 288 10.85 -6.47 -23.55
C LYS A 288 10.03 -5.42 -24.30
N GLY A 289 10.51 -4.17 -24.39
CA GLY A 289 9.96 -3.13 -25.26
C GLY A 289 9.31 -1.92 -24.58
N MET A 290 9.37 -1.77 -23.25
CA MET A 290 8.91 -0.54 -22.60
C MET A 290 9.99 0.55 -22.68
N PRO A 291 9.73 1.74 -23.27
CA PRO A 291 10.70 2.83 -23.28
C PRO A 291 11.13 3.24 -21.86
N LYS A 292 12.43 3.46 -21.63
CA LYS A 292 12.95 3.76 -20.28
C LYS A 292 12.28 4.97 -19.64
N GLU A 293 11.96 5.99 -20.43
CA GLU A 293 11.25 7.20 -20.02
C GLU A 293 9.82 6.95 -19.52
N LYS A 294 9.24 5.78 -19.81
CA LYS A 294 7.95 5.32 -19.27
C LYS A 294 8.08 4.38 -18.06
N ILE A 295 9.27 3.89 -17.73
CA ILE A 295 9.49 3.04 -16.57
C ILE A 295 9.75 3.92 -15.35
N ILE A 296 8.80 3.97 -14.43
CA ILE A 296 8.94 4.66 -13.14
C ILE A 296 9.26 3.61 -12.09
N VAL A 297 10.42 3.72 -11.46
CA VAL A 297 10.96 2.70 -10.55
C VAL A 297 10.36 2.85 -9.16
N GLY A 298 9.89 1.76 -8.56
CA GLY A 298 9.25 1.73 -7.24
C GLY A 298 10.24 1.70 -6.09
N LEU A 299 10.12 2.67 -5.18
CA LEU A 299 10.91 2.79 -3.97
C LEU A 299 9.99 2.59 -2.75
N PRO A 300 10.22 1.57 -1.90
CA PRO A 300 9.37 1.32 -0.74
C PRO A 300 9.74 2.27 0.42
N THR A 301 8.75 2.86 1.09
CA THR A 301 8.93 3.55 2.38
C THR A 301 8.63 2.62 3.57
N TYR A 302 8.68 1.31 3.33
CA TYR A 302 8.47 0.23 4.27
C TYR A 302 9.53 -0.87 4.05
N GLY A 303 9.51 -1.85 4.94
CA GLY A 303 10.45 -2.96 4.96
C GLY A 303 9.78 -4.28 5.31
N ARG A 304 10.51 -5.36 5.07
CA ARG A 304 10.08 -6.73 5.34
C ARG A 304 11.04 -7.40 6.30
N GLY A 305 10.49 -8.21 7.21
CA GLY A 305 11.24 -8.67 8.37
C GLY A 305 10.98 -10.11 8.77
N TRP A 306 11.98 -10.66 9.46
CA TRP A 306 11.99 -12.00 10.00
C TRP A 306 12.35 -12.01 11.49
N THR A 307 11.78 -12.98 12.20
CA THR A 307 12.31 -13.49 13.47
C THR A 307 13.35 -14.56 13.13
N LEU A 308 14.63 -14.27 13.38
CA LEU A 308 15.74 -15.18 13.11
C LEU A 308 15.66 -16.44 13.98
N ASN A 309 15.89 -17.61 13.37
CA ASN A 309 15.98 -18.87 14.09
C ASN A 309 17.27 -18.96 14.95
N ASN A 310 18.36 -18.37 14.46
CA ASN A 310 19.59 -18.16 15.24
C ASN A 310 19.89 -16.67 15.33
N ALA A 311 19.82 -16.09 16.54
CA ALA A 311 20.03 -14.66 16.75
C ALA A 311 21.48 -14.18 16.53
N THR A 312 22.46 -15.09 16.44
CA THR A 312 23.87 -14.73 16.18
C THR A 312 24.21 -14.74 14.69
N ASP A 313 23.37 -15.35 13.86
CA ASP A 313 23.54 -15.37 12.40
C ASP A 313 22.56 -14.37 11.79
N ILE A 314 23.09 -13.21 11.40
CA ILE A 314 22.32 -12.09 10.83
C ILE A 314 22.47 -12.01 9.31
N SER A 315 23.07 -13.04 8.69
CA SER A 315 23.41 -13.07 7.28
C SER A 315 22.14 -13.17 6.42
N PRO A 316 22.06 -12.47 5.26
CA PRO A 316 21.10 -12.81 4.23
C PRO A 316 21.17 -14.31 3.88
N GLY A 317 20.05 -14.91 3.51
CA GLY A 317 19.96 -16.35 3.25
C GLY A 317 19.87 -17.24 4.50
N THR A 318 20.02 -16.71 5.72
CA THR A 318 19.73 -17.47 6.94
C THR A 318 18.22 -17.75 7.10
N SER A 319 17.86 -18.70 7.96
CA SER A 319 16.46 -19.10 8.16
C SER A 319 15.73 -18.29 9.23
N GLY A 320 14.49 -17.93 8.95
CA GLY A 320 13.60 -17.24 9.88
C GLY A 320 12.12 -17.56 9.69
N SER A 321 11.32 -17.01 10.58
CA SER A 321 9.86 -16.89 10.49
C SER A 321 9.48 -15.41 10.36
N PRO A 322 8.21 -15.01 10.11
CA PRO A 322 7.85 -13.59 10.04
C PRO A 322 8.32 -12.78 11.27
N ALA A 323 8.76 -11.55 11.08
CA ALA A 323 9.04 -10.65 12.21
C ALA A 323 7.75 -10.35 12.99
N LYS A 324 7.91 -9.99 14.26
CA LYS A 324 6.80 -9.60 15.13
C LYS A 324 6.09 -8.38 14.55
N ILE A 325 4.79 -8.36 14.79
CA ILE A 325 3.90 -7.25 14.45
C ILE A 325 4.46 -5.94 15.06
N THR A 326 4.60 -4.91 14.22
CA THR A 326 4.98 -3.56 14.66
C THR A 326 3.78 -2.77 15.19
N GLN A 327 4.01 -1.68 15.91
CA GLN A 327 2.99 -0.96 16.67
C GLN A 327 1.88 -0.33 15.81
N PHE A 328 2.23 0.16 14.62
CA PHE A 328 1.38 1.00 13.79
C PHE A 328 0.98 0.35 12.47
N VAL A 329 1.82 -0.48 11.85
CA VAL A 329 1.45 -1.26 10.65
C VAL A 329 0.53 -2.42 11.02
N GLN A 330 0.77 -3.06 12.17
CA GLN A 330 -0.07 -4.12 12.73
C GLN A 330 -0.14 -5.42 11.89
N GLU A 331 0.85 -5.63 11.02
CA GLU A 331 1.03 -6.83 10.19
C GLU A 331 2.36 -7.53 10.56
N ALA A 332 2.40 -8.87 10.52
CA ALA A 332 3.59 -9.62 10.86
C ALA A 332 4.58 -9.62 9.68
N GLY A 333 5.84 -9.31 9.93
CA GLY A 333 6.87 -9.25 8.89
C GLY A 333 6.81 -8.02 7.97
N VAL A 334 6.02 -6.99 8.30
CA VAL A 334 6.00 -5.68 7.63
C VAL A 334 6.21 -4.58 8.66
N GLY A 335 7.02 -3.58 8.33
CA GLY A 335 7.27 -2.41 9.16
C GLY A 335 7.44 -1.15 8.31
N SER A 336 7.05 0.00 8.85
CA SER A 336 7.15 1.30 8.18
C SER A 336 8.51 1.97 8.43
N TYR A 337 8.96 2.87 7.56
CA TYR A 337 10.22 3.60 7.77
C TYR A 337 10.25 4.36 9.11
N PHE A 338 9.13 4.99 9.51
CA PHE A 338 9.08 5.67 10.80
C PHE A 338 9.14 4.71 12.01
N GLU A 339 8.74 3.44 11.87
CA GLU A 339 8.95 2.44 12.92
C GLU A 339 10.40 1.96 12.97
N PHE A 340 11.08 1.85 11.82
CA PHE A 340 12.51 1.54 11.79
C PHE A 340 13.35 2.63 12.45
N CYS A 341 13.00 3.90 12.28
CA CYS A 341 13.65 4.98 13.02
C CYS A 341 13.44 4.86 14.55
N GLU A 342 12.26 4.43 15.00
CA GLU A 342 11.94 4.19 16.41
C GLU A 342 12.67 2.94 16.96
N MET A 343 12.87 1.91 16.13
CA MET A 343 13.72 0.76 16.45
C MET A 343 15.19 1.19 16.63
N ILE A 344 15.74 2.01 15.71
CA ILE A 344 17.10 2.55 15.84
C ILE A 344 17.23 3.39 17.12
N ALA A 345 16.26 4.27 17.39
CA ALA A 345 16.23 5.09 18.60
C ALA A 345 16.11 4.27 19.91
N SER A 346 15.57 3.05 19.83
CA SER A 346 15.49 2.08 20.93
C SER A 346 16.61 1.02 20.91
N GLY A 347 17.68 1.24 20.14
CA GLY A 347 18.90 0.43 20.18
C GLY A 347 18.98 -0.72 19.17
N ALA A 348 18.18 -0.70 18.09
CA ALA A 348 18.43 -1.56 16.94
C ALA A 348 19.71 -1.12 16.19
N THR A 349 20.50 -2.09 15.73
CA THR A 349 21.72 -1.82 14.97
C THR A 349 21.40 -1.78 13.47
N ARG A 350 21.80 -0.69 12.79
CA ARG A 350 21.80 -0.61 11.32
C ARG A 350 23.06 -1.25 10.74
N TYR A 351 22.86 -2.10 9.75
CA TYR A 351 23.87 -2.67 8.87
C TYR A 351 23.63 -2.21 7.43
N TRP A 352 24.63 -2.36 6.57
CA TRP A 352 24.58 -1.99 5.16
C TRP A 352 25.13 -3.13 4.30
N ASP A 353 24.38 -3.57 3.30
CA ASP A 353 24.88 -4.49 2.28
C ASP A 353 25.42 -3.70 1.07
N SER A 354 26.75 -3.78 0.87
CA SER A 354 27.42 -3.02 -0.18
C SER A 354 27.25 -3.58 -1.59
N GLN A 355 26.72 -4.80 -1.76
CA GLN A 355 26.42 -5.36 -3.08
C GLN A 355 25.03 -4.91 -3.53
N SER A 356 24.03 -5.15 -2.68
CA SER A 356 22.62 -4.82 -2.90
C SER A 356 22.29 -3.34 -2.70
N GLN A 357 23.20 -2.55 -2.11
CA GLN A 357 23.06 -1.11 -1.88
C GLN A 357 21.81 -0.75 -1.05
N VAL A 358 21.54 -1.55 -0.01
CA VAL A 358 20.41 -1.37 0.92
C VAL A 358 20.81 -1.65 2.37
N PRO A 359 20.14 -1.01 3.34
CA PRO A 359 20.35 -1.28 4.75
C PRO A 359 19.51 -2.48 5.25
N TYR A 360 19.88 -2.97 6.42
CA TYR A 360 19.00 -3.80 7.25
C TYR A 360 19.18 -3.46 8.74
N LEU A 361 18.16 -3.70 9.56
CA LEU A 361 18.20 -3.53 11.00
C LEU A 361 18.19 -4.88 11.72
N VAL A 362 18.91 -4.96 12.84
CA VAL A 362 18.79 -6.08 13.80
C VAL A 362 18.53 -5.56 15.21
N GLN A 363 17.53 -6.11 15.89
CA GLN A 363 17.26 -5.88 17.31
C GLN A 363 16.97 -7.23 18.00
N GLY A 364 17.96 -7.75 18.74
CA GLY A 364 17.91 -9.11 19.27
C GLY A 364 17.83 -10.14 18.13
N ASN A 365 16.69 -10.83 18.01
CA ASN A 365 16.43 -11.77 16.92
C ASN A 365 15.43 -11.24 15.87
N GLN A 366 15.08 -9.96 15.90
CA GLN A 366 14.28 -9.32 14.84
C GLN A 366 15.22 -8.74 13.79
N TRP A 367 15.04 -9.12 12.53
CA TRP A 367 15.81 -8.67 11.38
C TRP A 367 14.86 -8.01 10.38
N TRP A 368 15.22 -6.84 9.85
CA TRP A 368 14.38 -6.08 8.93
C TRP A 368 15.19 -5.54 7.75
N SER A 369 14.84 -5.93 6.52
CA SER A 369 15.29 -5.20 5.33
C SER A 369 14.35 -4.04 5.09
N TYR A 370 14.92 -2.87 4.82
CA TYR A 370 14.20 -1.64 4.55
C TYR A 370 15.02 -0.78 3.59
N ASP A 371 14.50 0.39 3.26
CA ASP A 371 15.23 1.45 2.56
C ASP A 371 15.34 2.69 3.45
N ASP A 372 16.43 3.44 3.29
CA ASP A 372 16.66 4.72 3.95
C ASP A 372 17.16 5.80 2.98
N GLU A 373 17.51 6.98 3.50
CA GLU A 373 18.00 8.10 2.69
C GLU A 373 19.25 7.76 1.85
N GLU A 374 20.09 6.83 2.30
CA GLU A 374 21.31 6.40 1.58
C GLU A 374 20.95 5.47 0.40
N SER A 375 20.10 4.46 0.63
CA SER A 375 19.65 3.58 -0.45
C SER A 375 18.74 4.30 -1.45
N PHE A 376 17.88 5.23 -0.99
CA PHE A 376 17.12 6.12 -1.87
C PHE A 376 18.06 6.95 -2.74
N ALA A 377 19.07 7.63 -2.17
CA ALA A 377 20.02 8.42 -2.96
C ALA A 377 20.74 7.56 -4.02
N ASN A 378 21.14 6.33 -3.69
CA ASN A 378 21.79 5.41 -4.62
C ASN A 378 20.83 4.92 -5.73
N LYS A 379 19.58 4.59 -5.40
CA LYS A 379 18.52 4.23 -6.37
C LYS A 379 18.16 5.38 -7.30
N LEU A 380 18.13 6.62 -6.82
CA LEU A 380 17.90 7.80 -7.64
C LEU A 380 19.11 8.12 -8.54
N ALA A 381 20.34 7.91 -8.07
CA ALA A 381 21.53 8.01 -8.90
C ALA A 381 21.54 6.95 -10.02
N TYR A 382 21.08 5.72 -9.71
CA TYR A 382 20.81 4.67 -10.70
C TYR A 382 19.78 5.11 -11.75
N ILE A 383 18.60 5.57 -11.33
CA ILE A 383 17.53 6.05 -12.23
C ILE A 383 18.02 7.14 -13.18
N LYS A 384 18.76 8.13 -12.65
CA LYS A 384 19.36 9.21 -13.44
C LYS A 384 20.41 8.70 -14.43
N ARG A 385 21.26 7.74 -14.02
CA ARG A 385 22.34 7.18 -14.86
C ARG A 385 21.80 6.31 -15.99
N GLU A 386 20.82 5.45 -15.70
CA GLU A 386 20.26 4.53 -16.68
C GLU A 386 19.24 5.18 -17.62
N GLY A 387 18.71 6.37 -17.25
CA GLY A 387 17.77 7.13 -18.07
C GLY A 387 16.31 6.70 -17.92
N PHE A 388 15.92 6.21 -16.73
CA PHE A 388 14.52 5.87 -16.45
C PHE A 388 13.66 7.12 -16.18
N GLY A 389 12.35 7.02 -16.41
CA GLY A 389 11.41 8.15 -16.37
C GLY A 389 11.24 8.80 -15.00
N GLY A 390 11.59 8.09 -13.92
CA GLY A 390 11.60 8.63 -12.56
C GLY A 390 11.45 7.57 -11.49
N ALA A 391 10.93 7.98 -10.33
CA ALA A 391 10.75 7.14 -9.16
C ALA A 391 9.34 7.33 -8.59
N PHE A 392 8.65 6.24 -8.20
CA PHE A 392 7.41 6.32 -7.43
C PHE A 392 7.58 5.69 -6.06
N VAL A 393 6.69 6.02 -5.14
CA VAL A 393 6.73 5.51 -3.77
C VAL A 393 5.45 4.81 -3.35
N TRP A 394 5.64 3.64 -2.73
CA TRP A 394 4.67 2.98 -1.88
C TRP A 394 5.18 3.07 -0.44
N THR A 395 4.67 3.97 0.41
CA THR A 395 3.57 4.94 0.26
C THR A 395 3.95 6.30 0.87
N LEU A 396 3.07 7.31 0.72
CA LEU A 396 3.17 8.56 1.49
C LEU A 396 3.11 8.33 3.01
N ASP A 397 2.30 7.36 3.43
CA ASP A 397 1.87 7.17 4.82
C ASP A 397 2.79 6.29 5.68
N PHE A 398 3.85 5.71 5.10
CA PHE A 398 4.90 4.95 5.81
C PHE A 398 6.23 5.70 6.00
N ASP A 399 6.44 6.83 5.31
CA ASP A 399 7.57 7.75 5.58
C ASP A 399 7.34 8.53 6.89
N ASP A 400 8.35 9.23 7.42
CA ASP A 400 8.20 10.15 8.58
C ASP A 400 7.51 11.47 8.16
N PHE A 401 6.28 11.36 7.66
CA PHE A 401 5.47 12.46 7.11
C PHE A 401 5.26 13.62 8.09
N ASN A 402 5.35 13.36 9.40
CA ASN A 402 5.15 14.35 10.47
C ASN A 402 6.41 14.65 11.29
N ALA A 403 7.61 14.33 10.77
CA ALA A 403 8.91 14.71 11.32
C ALA A 403 9.13 14.34 12.80
N LYS A 404 8.59 13.19 13.25
CA LYS A 404 8.69 12.71 14.64
C LYS A 404 9.86 11.76 14.88
N CYS A 405 10.55 11.30 13.84
CA CYS A 405 11.79 10.55 14.01
C CYS A 405 12.89 11.42 14.61
N SER A 406 13.56 10.92 15.65
CA SER A 406 14.63 11.66 16.34
C SER A 406 15.81 11.98 15.43
N ASN A 407 16.08 11.14 14.42
CA ASN A 407 17.11 11.31 13.41
C ASN A 407 16.71 12.19 12.21
N SER A 408 15.42 12.48 11.97
CA SER A 408 14.98 13.27 10.80
C SER A 408 15.34 14.75 10.91
N LYS A 409 15.74 15.24 12.10
CA LYS A 409 16.13 16.65 12.35
C LYS A 409 15.07 17.65 11.86
N GLY A 410 13.81 17.30 12.09
CA GLY A 410 12.64 18.08 11.67
C GLY A 410 12.29 17.95 10.18
N GLN A 411 12.93 17.07 9.41
CA GLN A 411 12.57 16.86 8.00
C GLN A 411 11.22 16.15 7.90
N LEU A 412 10.24 16.79 7.25
CA LEU A 412 9.01 16.12 6.82
C LEU A 412 9.36 15.20 5.65
N TYR A 413 8.83 13.98 5.64
CA TYR A 413 9.04 13.00 4.57
C TYR A 413 10.53 12.81 4.22
N PRO A 414 11.39 12.36 5.14
CA PRO A 414 12.83 12.26 4.89
C PRO A 414 13.16 11.42 3.65
N LEU A 415 12.45 10.33 3.37
CA LEU A 415 12.69 9.52 2.16
C LEU A 415 12.19 10.22 0.89
N ILE A 416 10.92 10.63 0.87
CA ILE A 416 10.30 11.17 -0.35
C ILE A 416 10.87 12.57 -0.67
N SER A 417 11.38 13.30 0.33
CA SER A 417 12.14 14.55 0.14
C SER A 417 13.44 14.35 -0.63
N VAL A 418 14.12 13.20 -0.49
CA VAL A 418 15.30 12.88 -1.33
C VAL A 418 14.88 12.78 -2.79
N ILE A 419 13.73 12.17 -3.09
CA ILE A 419 13.17 12.10 -4.46
C ILE A 419 12.82 13.50 -4.97
N ALA A 420 12.10 14.29 -4.18
CA ALA A 420 11.69 15.64 -4.55
C ALA A 420 12.89 16.55 -4.89
N LYS A 421 13.98 16.43 -4.11
CA LYS A 421 15.25 17.15 -4.34
C LYS A 421 16.00 16.62 -5.55
N GLU A 422 16.29 15.32 -5.59
CA GLU A 422 17.24 14.73 -6.55
C GLU A 422 16.66 14.55 -7.97
N LEU A 423 15.33 14.46 -8.10
CA LEU A 423 14.63 14.31 -9.37
C LEU A 423 13.79 15.56 -9.76
N GLY A 424 13.35 16.37 -8.78
CA GLY A 424 12.53 17.57 -9.02
C GLY A 424 13.19 18.91 -8.71
N GLY A 425 14.38 18.93 -8.10
CA GLY A 425 15.00 20.16 -7.61
C GLY A 425 14.27 20.85 -6.44
N VAL A 426 13.24 20.19 -5.87
CA VAL A 426 12.38 20.76 -4.82
C VAL A 426 12.96 20.44 -3.44
N SER A 427 13.19 21.47 -2.63
CA SER A 427 13.55 21.30 -1.22
C SER A 427 12.29 21.36 -0.35
N ILE A 428 11.94 20.24 0.28
CA ILE A 428 10.78 20.14 1.17
C ILE A 428 11.08 20.83 2.50
N PRO A 429 10.22 21.76 2.98
CA PRO A 429 10.43 22.44 4.25
C PRO A 429 10.58 21.48 5.43
N LYS A 430 11.38 21.89 6.40
CA LYS A 430 11.41 21.25 7.72
C LYS A 430 10.21 21.71 8.54
N ALA A 431 9.70 20.82 9.38
CA ALA A 431 8.76 21.16 10.43
C ALA A 431 9.35 22.28 11.30
N SER A 432 8.58 23.37 11.44
CA SER A 432 8.97 24.50 12.28
C SER A 432 9.02 24.04 13.74
N GLY A 433 10.15 24.26 14.41
CA GLY A 433 10.37 23.79 15.77
C GLY A 433 9.53 24.52 16.81
N GLY A 434 8.30 24.02 17.05
CA GLY A 434 7.46 24.40 18.19
C GLY A 434 6.30 25.34 17.88
N ALA A 435 5.26 25.19 18.70
CA ALA A 435 3.99 25.93 18.71
C ALA A 435 3.01 25.68 17.53
N THR A 436 1.84 25.14 17.88
CA THR A 436 0.62 25.16 17.08
C THR A 436 0.10 26.60 16.94
N THR A 437 0.62 27.35 15.97
CA THR A 437 -0.10 28.52 15.46
C THR A 437 -1.12 28.05 14.43
N ALA A 438 -2.39 27.98 14.83
CA ALA A 438 -3.48 27.81 13.89
C ALA A 438 -3.41 28.92 12.83
N VAL A 439 -3.40 28.54 11.55
CA VAL A 439 -3.56 29.49 10.46
C VAL A 439 -4.91 30.20 10.65
N PRO A 440 -4.97 31.54 10.68
CA PRO A 440 -6.21 32.23 10.96
C PRO A 440 -7.21 31.99 9.82
N VAL A 441 -8.27 31.24 10.11
CA VAL A 441 -9.41 31.08 9.20
C VAL A 441 -10.09 32.44 9.07
N VAL A 442 -9.89 33.08 7.91
CA VAL A 442 -10.57 34.32 7.54
C VAL A 442 -12.06 34.02 7.38
N THR A 443 -12.81 34.21 8.46
CA THR A 443 -14.26 34.09 8.49
C THR A 443 -14.86 35.44 8.11
N THR A 444 -15.39 35.54 6.89
CA THR A 444 -16.21 36.68 6.48
C THR A 444 -17.49 36.69 7.32
N GLY A 445 -17.70 37.80 8.04
CA GLY A 445 -18.68 37.85 9.12
C GLY A 445 -20.14 37.81 8.68
N ARG A 446 -20.98 37.23 9.54
CA ARG A 446 -22.44 37.46 9.57
C ARG A 446 -22.86 37.76 11.01
N PRO A 447 -23.80 38.69 11.28
CA PRO A 447 -23.99 39.23 12.63
C PRO A 447 -24.56 38.23 13.64
N ALA A 448 -24.21 38.44 14.91
CA ALA A 448 -24.57 37.58 16.04
C ALA A 448 -26.05 37.64 16.42
N MET A 449 -26.56 36.53 16.96
CA MET A 449 -27.80 36.47 17.75
C MET A 449 -27.46 35.95 19.15
N THR A 450 -27.90 36.68 20.19
CA THR A 450 -27.46 36.50 21.57
C THR A 450 -28.37 35.55 22.37
N SER A 451 -27.79 34.62 23.12
CA SER A 451 -28.40 34.01 24.31
C SER A 451 -27.37 33.29 25.19
N PRO A 452 -27.64 33.05 26.49
CA PRO A 452 -26.62 33.25 27.53
C PRO A 452 -25.79 32.03 27.91
N ALA A 453 -24.69 32.32 28.62
CA ALA A 453 -23.76 31.34 29.15
C ALA A 453 -24.33 30.54 30.34
N THR A 454 -23.90 29.28 30.46
CA THR A 454 -23.99 28.48 31.68
C THR A 454 -22.59 28.06 32.10
N THR A 455 -22.19 28.43 33.31
CA THR A 455 -20.89 28.12 33.91
C THR A 455 -20.93 26.78 34.63
N THR A 456 -19.97 25.88 34.39
CA THR A 456 -19.67 24.76 35.31
C THR A 456 -18.17 24.57 35.49
N THR A 457 -17.78 24.33 36.74
CA THR A 457 -16.42 24.43 37.28
C THR A 457 -15.54 23.21 37.00
N THR A 458 -14.25 23.45 36.75
CA THR A 458 -13.21 22.41 36.67
C THR A 458 -12.81 21.90 38.07
N THR A 459 -12.46 20.62 38.21
CA THR A 459 -11.68 20.13 39.37
C THR A 459 -10.64 19.12 38.90
N THR A 460 -9.42 19.24 39.44
CA THR A 460 -8.22 18.52 39.00
C THR A 460 -7.77 17.53 40.07
N THR A 461 -7.34 16.32 39.71
CA THR A 461 -6.52 15.47 40.58
C THR A 461 -5.55 14.63 39.74
N ALA A 462 -4.36 14.38 40.28
CA ALA A 462 -3.19 13.86 39.55
C ALA A 462 -3.03 12.32 39.59
N ALA A 463 -2.08 11.83 38.80
CA ALA A 463 -1.87 10.41 38.48
C ALA A 463 -1.05 9.61 39.51
N THR A 464 -1.06 8.28 39.38
CA THR A 464 -0.04 7.37 39.95
C THR A 464 0.17 6.15 39.06
N THR A 465 1.43 5.71 38.93
CA THR A 465 1.92 4.69 38.00
C THR A 465 1.90 3.28 38.60
N THR A 466 1.68 2.22 37.81
CA THR A 466 2.30 0.89 38.06
C THR A 466 2.27 -0.06 36.84
N THR A 467 3.23 -0.98 36.82
CA THR A 467 3.61 -1.88 35.72
C THR A 467 3.04 -3.30 35.90
N SER A 468 2.67 -4.01 34.82
CA SER A 468 2.78 -5.51 34.75
C SER A 468 2.61 -6.07 33.31
N GLN A 469 2.83 -7.38 33.14
CA GLN A 469 3.16 -8.09 31.90
C GLN A 469 2.01 -8.88 31.21
N LYS A 470 2.33 -9.45 30.04
CA LYS A 470 1.50 -10.09 29.00
C LYS A 470 1.28 -11.62 29.16
N PRO A 471 0.14 -12.19 28.69
CA PRO A 471 -0.01 -13.61 28.28
C PRO A 471 -0.24 -13.85 26.76
N VAL A 472 -0.35 -15.12 26.33
CA VAL A 472 -0.12 -15.63 24.93
C VAL A 472 -1.23 -16.62 24.44
N THR A 473 -1.22 -17.01 23.13
CA THR A 473 -1.87 -18.18 22.44
C THR A 473 -3.39 -18.10 22.11
N THR A 474 -3.98 -18.70 21.04
CA THR A 474 -3.57 -19.66 19.95
C THR A 474 -4.38 -19.40 18.62
N ILE A 475 -4.35 -20.31 17.61
CA ILE A 475 -5.02 -20.25 16.27
C ILE A 475 -5.77 -21.59 15.95
N ALA A 476 -6.79 -21.58 15.09
CA ALA A 476 -7.32 -22.77 14.39
C ALA A 476 -7.86 -22.44 12.96
N SER A 477 -7.81 -23.41 12.04
CA SER A 477 -7.96 -23.21 10.57
C SER A 477 -9.18 -23.91 9.95
N SER A 478 -9.61 -23.48 8.75
CA SER A 478 -10.44 -24.30 7.85
C SER A 478 -10.07 -24.11 6.38
N THR A 479 -9.66 -25.19 5.70
CA THR A 479 -9.08 -25.17 4.34
C THR A 479 -9.94 -25.89 3.27
N SER A 480 -11.12 -26.40 3.63
CA SER A 480 -11.90 -27.28 2.74
C SER A 480 -12.80 -26.56 1.72
N PHE A 481 -13.36 -25.38 2.04
CA PHE A 481 -14.34 -24.72 1.17
C PHE A 481 -13.73 -24.25 -0.17
N CYS A 482 -12.51 -23.72 -0.14
CA CYS A 482 -11.85 -23.15 -1.32
C CYS A 482 -10.97 -24.15 -2.09
N SER A 483 -10.84 -25.39 -1.63
CA SER A 483 -10.09 -26.43 -2.32
C SER A 483 -10.68 -26.69 -3.71
N GLY A 484 -9.89 -26.45 -4.76
CA GLY A 484 -10.30 -26.62 -6.15
C GLY A 484 -11.27 -25.54 -6.68
N LYS A 485 -11.54 -24.48 -5.92
CA LYS A 485 -12.16 -23.25 -6.44
C LYS A 485 -11.05 -22.34 -6.99
N VAL A 486 -11.35 -21.58 -8.04
CA VAL A 486 -10.50 -20.45 -8.42
C VAL A 486 -10.61 -19.36 -7.37
N ASP A 487 -9.63 -18.47 -7.32
CA ASP A 487 -9.65 -17.34 -6.39
C ASP A 487 -10.80 -16.38 -6.76
N GLY A 488 -11.38 -15.73 -5.75
CA GLY A 488 -12.54 -14.86 -5.90
C GLY A 488 -13.64 -15.08 -4.86
N GLN A 489 -14.77 -14.39 -5.03
CA GLN A 489 -15.81 -14.30 -4.00
C GLN A 489 -17.01 -15.22 -4.31
N TYR A 490 -17.45 -15.98 -3.31
CA TYR A 490 -18.48 -17.01 -3.42
C TYR A 490 -19.57 -16.81 -2.37
N SER A 491 -20.84 -17.01 -2.70
CA SER A 491 -21.90 -17.03 -1.69
C SER A 491 -21.62 -18.10 -0.63
N ASP A 492 -21.74 -17.73 0.64
CA ASP A 492 -21.82 -18.70 1.72
C ASP A 492 -23.15 -19.46 1.60
N SER A 493 -23.10 -20.79 1.57
CA SER A 493 -24.28 -21.63 1.36
C SER A 493 -25.19 -21.76 2.58
N GLY A 494 -24.78 -21.25 3.75
CA GLY A 494 -25.57 -21.24 4.99
C GLY A 494 -26.07 -19.84 5.39
N ASP A 495 -25.46 -18.77 4.89
CA ASP A 495 -25.82 -17.39 5.25
C ASP A 495 -25.66 -16.41 4.08
N CYS A 496 -26.77 -16.00 3.46
CA CYS A 496 -26.77 -15.00 2.40
C CYS A 496 -26.15 -13.64 2.80
N GLY A 497 -26.09 -13.32 4.10
CA GLY A 497 -25.41 -12.11 4.62
C GLY A 497 -23.89 -12.23 4.62
N LYS A 498 -23.34 -13.35 4.14
CA LYS A 498 -21.90 -13.63 4.06
C LYS A 498 -21.47 -14.11 2.68
N PHE A 499 -20.17 -14.03 2.45
CA PHE A 499 -19.50 -14.61 1.31
C PHE A 499 -18.13 -15.14 1.70
N VAL A 500 -17.66 -16.15 1.01
CA VAL A 500 -16.30 -16.66 1.16
C VAL A 500 -15.45 -16.10 0.03
N LEU A 501 -14.46 -15.30 0.37
CA LEU A 501 -13.34 -14.99 -0.51
C LEU A 501 -12.38 -16.19 -0.48
N CYS A 502 -12.12 -16.79 -1.64
CA CYS A 502 -11.08 -17.79 -1.84
C CYS A 502 -9.81 -17.11 -2.35
N LEU A 503 -8.68 -17.37 -1.69
CA LEU A 503 -7.34 -17.00 -2.17
C LEU A 503 -6.38 -18.18 -1.94
N ASN A 504 -5.71 -18.66 -2.98
CA ASN A 504 -4.80 -19.81 -2.95
C ASN A 504 -5.38 -21.05 -2.22
N SER A 505 -6.62 -21.41 -2.53
CA SER A 505 -7.41 -22.48 -1.84
C SER A 505 -7.68 -22.26 -0.34
N ILE A 506 -7.35 -21.10 0.24
CA ILE A 506 -7.69 -20.73 1.63
C ILE A 506 -9.02 -19.94 1.63
N ALA A 507 -9.87 -20.23 2.62
CA ALA A 507 -11.21 -19.66 2.75
C ALA A 507 -11.27 -18.52 3.78
N TYR A 508 -11.67 -17.34 3.31
CA TYR A 508 -11.85 -16.14 4.13
C TYR A 508 -13.34 -15.79 4.17
N SER A 509 -14.01 -16.05 5.30
CA SER A 509 -15.44 -15.72 5.45
C SER A 509 -15.60 -14.23 5.75
N MET A 510 -16.20 -13.54 4.79
CA MET A 510 -16.49 -12.11 4.79
C MET A 510 -17.98 -11.89 5.05
N SER A 511 -18.34 -10.82 5.77
CA SER A 511 -19.74 -10.43 5.97
C SER A 511 -20.09 -9.25 5.07
N CYS A 512 -21.33 -9.25 4.57
CA CYS A 512 -21.88 -8.08 3.91
C CYS A 512 -22.16 -6.94 4.91
N PRO A 513 -22.17 -5.67 4.45
CA PRO A 513 -22.72 -4.56 5.23
C PRO A 513 -24.15 -4.87 5.67
N SER A 514 -24.53 -4.44 6.87
CA SER A 514 -25.75 -4.90 7.54
C SER A 514 -27.02 -4.69 6.69
N GLY A 515 -27.86 -5.74 6.57
CA GLY A 515 -29.05 -5.76 5.73
C GLY A 515 -28.82 -6.03 4.24
N LEU A 516 -27.56 -6.12 3.80
CA LEU A 516 -27.20 -6.53 2.44
C LEU A 516 -26.81 -8.01 2.41
N HIS A 517 -27.04 -8.63 1.26
CA HIS A 517 -26.81 -10.04 0.99
C HIS A 517 -25.88 -10.19 -0.20
N PHE A 518 -24.99 -11.18 -0.16
CA PHE A 518 -24.02 -11.38 -1.21
C PHE A 518 -24.66 -12.02 -2.44
N SER A 519 -24.64 -11.30 -3.55
CA SER A 519 -25.06 -11.84 -4.83
C SER A 519 -23.92 -12.66 -5.43
N ASN A 520 -24.10 -13.98 -5.57
CA ASN A 520 -23.09 -14.82 -6.22
C ASN A 520 -22.92 -14.51 -7.72
N SER A 521 -23.90 -13.84 -8.35
CA SER A 521 -23.82 -13.33 -9.72
C SER A 521 -23.17 -11.95 -9.80
N LEU A 522 -23.49 -11.02 -8.88
CA LEU A 522 -22.95 -9.65 -8.91
C LEU A 522 -21.64 -9.46 -8.11
N LYS A 523 -21.15 -10.49 -7.41
CA LYS A 523 -19.96 -10.48 -6.53
C LYS A 523 -19.81 -9.25 -5.61
N TYR A 524 -20.93 -8.72 -5.15
CA TYR A 524 -20.98 -7.74 -4.09
C TYR A 524 -22.26 -7.89 -3.28
N CYS A 525 -22.28 -7.18 -2.15
CA CYS A 525 -23.38 -7.16 -1.21
C CYS A 525 -24.45 -6.16 -1.63
N THR A 526 -25.65 -6.64 -1.93
CA THR A 526 -26.77 -5.87 -2.46
C THR A 526 -28.04 -6.18 -1.68
N SER A 527 -29.20 -5.63 -2.07
CA SER A 527 -30.46 -5.94 -1.38
C SER A 527 -30.80 -7.44 -1.44
N ALA A 528 -31.52 -7.96 -0.43
CA ALA A 528 -31.89 -9.39 -0.36
C ALA A 528 -32.53 -9.93 -1.66
N ALA A 529 -33.41 -9.13 -2.27
CA ALA A 529 -34.10 -9.46 -3.51
C ALA A 529 -33.13 -9.49 -4.71
N THR A 530 -32.22 -8.51 -4.81
CA THR A 530 -31.21 -8.43 -5.88
C THR A 530 -30.13 -9.51 -5.74
N ALA A 531 -29.87 -9.98 -4.52
CA ALA A 531 -28.94 -11.08 -4.26
C ALA A 531 -29.50 -12.47 -4.60
N GLY A 532 -30.80 -12.58 -4.90
CA GLY A 532 -31.47 -13.86 -5.11
C GLY A 532 -31.65 -14.70 -3.84
N CYS A 533 -31.56 -14.08 -2.65
CA CYS A 533 -31.66 -14.82 -1.39
C CYS A 533 -33.12 -15.13 -1.04
N THR A 534 -33.53 -16.38 -1.22
CA THR A 534 -34.83 -16.89 -0.76
C THR A 534 -34.72 -17.43 0.66
N VAL A 535 -35.17 -16.65 1.66
CA VAL A 535 -35.14 -17.06 3.07
C VAL A 535 -36.29 -18.02 3.38
N THR A 536 -36.04 -19.33 3.27
CA THR A 536 -37.02 -20.37 3.61
C THR A 536 -37.21 -20.45 5.13
N SER A 537 -38.33 -19.93 5.63
CA SER A 537 -38.65 -19.98 7.07
C SER A 537 -39.13 -21.37 7.51
N SER A 538 -38.35 -22.05 8.36
CA SER A 538 -38.76 -23.29 9.03
C SER A 538 -38.99 -23.08 10.53
N THR A 539 -40.25 -22.88 10.91
CA THR A 539 -40.67 -22.73 12.32
C THR A 539 -40.69 -24.10 13.01
N THR A 540 -40.03 -24.25 14.16
CA THR A 540 -40.18 -25.44 15.03
C THR A 540 -40.73 -25.02 16.39
N THR A 541 -41.99 -25.35 16.63
CA THR A 541 -42.70 -25.13 17.90
C THR A 541 -42.28 -26.17 18.94
N THR A 542 -42.07 -25.78 20.19
CA THR A 542 -41.89 -26.74 21.31
C THR A 542 -42.93 -26.50 22.41
N THR A 543 -43.80 -27.49 22.60
CA THR A 543 -44.89 -27.46 23.58
C THR A 543 -44.39 -27.86 24.98
N ARG A 544 -44.86 -27.20 26.05
CA ARG A 544 -44.79 -27.77 27.40
C ARG A 544 -46.10 -27.57 28.16
N ALA A 545 -46.60 -28.66 28.75
CA ALA A 545 -47.85 -28.72 29.49
C ALA A 545 -47.72 -28.12 30.92
N PRO A 546 -48.84 -27.79 31.59
CA PRO A 546 -48.85 -26.86 32.73
C PRO A 546 -48.75 -27.56 34.10
N SER A 547 -48.48 -26.76 35.13
CA SER A 547 -48.82 -27.09 36.52
C SER A 547 -49.35 -25.84 37.22
N THR A 548 -50.55 -25.97 37.79
CA THR A 548 -51.13 -25.02 38.76
C THR A 548 -50.35 -25.14 40.08
N THR A 549 -50.47 -24.26 41.10
CA THR A 549 -51.69 -23.62 41.59
C THR A 549 -51.41 -22.37 42.45
N THR A 550 -52.43 -21.50 42.54
CA THR A 550 -52.72 -20.54 43.63
C THR A 550 -51.99 -19.19 43.72
N LYS A 551 -52.74 -18.22 44.25
CA LYS A 551 -52.53 -16.77 44.23
C LYS A 551 -52.48 -16.24 45.67
N ALA A 552 -51.53 -15.37 45.97
CA ALA A 552 -51.59 -14.46 47.12
C ALA A 552 -50.97 -13.11 46.74
N ALA A 553 -51.43 -12.03 47.39
CA ALA A 553 -51.06 -10.65 47.09
C ALA A 553 -50.24 -10.02 48.25
N PRO A 554 -49.90 -8.72 48.24
CA PRO A 554 -48.52 -8.26 48.44
C PRO A 554 -48.14 -7.96 49.89
N THR A 555 -46.85 -7.84 50.18
CA THR A 555 -46.35 -7.22 51.44
C THR A 555 -45.01 -6.52 51.22
N ILE A 556 -44.81 -5.39 51.92
CA ILE A 556 -43.61 -4.54 51.89
C ILE A 556 -42.82 -4.77 53.18
N ALA A 557 -41.49 -5.03 53.11
CA ALA A 557 -40.51 -4.66 54.16
C ALA A 557 -39.03 -4.96 53.77
N THR A 558 -38.27 -3.87 53.58
CA THR A 558 -36.95 -3.55 54.18
C THR A 558 -35.75 -4.53 54.23
N THR A 559 -34.59 -3.98 53.81
CA THR A 559 -33.19 -4.23 54.28
C THR A 559 -32.48 -5.57 54.01
N ALA A 560 -31.51 -5.53 53.09
CA ALA A 560 -30.12 -5.94 53.33
C ALA A 560 -29.17 -5.27 52.31
N SER A 561 -27.99 -4.81 52.75
CA SER A 561 -26.87 -4.48 51.85
C SER A 561 -25.91 -5.66 51.82
N PRO A 562 -25.32 -5.98 50.65
CA PRO A 562 -23.89 -6.26 50.69
C PRO A 562 -23.10 -5.78 49.46
N LYS A 563 -21.97 -5.14 49.77
CA LYS A 563 -20.61 -5.44 49.24
C LYS A 563 -20.23 -4.94 47.84
N ALA A 564 -19.09 -4.24 47.81
CA ALA A 564 -18.39 -3.81 46.60
C ALA A 564 -17.46 -4.89 46.02
N THR A 565 -17.36 -4.89 44.70
CA THR A 565 -16.49 -5.67 43.80
C THR A 565 -16.59 -5.00 42.43
N THR A 566 -15.58 -4.80 41.57
CA THR A 566 -14.13 -5.05 41.61
C THR A 566 -13.50 -4.22 40.47
N ALA A 567 -12.18 -4.00 40.46
CA ALA A 567 -11.53 -3.27 39.36
C ALA A 567 -11.76 -3.92 37.98
N ALA A 568 -11.96 -3.11 36.94
CA ALA A 568 -12.33 -3.56 35.60
C ALA A 568 -11.16 -4.20 34.82
N SER A 569 -11.47 -5.27 34.08
CA SER A 569 -10.54 -5.99 33.19
C SER A 569 -10.28 -5.23 31.88
N PRO A 570 -9.12 -5.39 31.23
CA PRO A 570 -8.88 -4.84 29.90
C PRO A 570 -9.84 -5.44 28.85
N PHE A 571 -10.38 -4.60 27.97
CA PHE A 571 -11.37 -5.00 26.97
C PHE A 571 -10.80 -6.01 25.96
N LYS A 572 -11.39 -7.20 25.92
CA LYS A 572 -10.94 -8.33 25.10
C LYS A 572 -11.66 -8.34 23.75
N CYS A 573 -10.93 -8.05 22.69
CA CYS A 573 -11.42 -8.17 21.33
C CYS A 573 -11.78 -9.62 20.98
N THR A 574 -13.06 -9.87 20.68
CA THR A 574 -13.59 -11.16 20.24
C THR A 574 -13.79 -11.26 18.74
N LYS A 575 -13.84 -10.11 18.05
CA LYS A 575 -13.86 -9.93 16.59
C LYS A 575 -13.27 -8.55 16.28
N ASP A 576 -12.76 -8.35 15.07
CA ASP A 576 -12.39 -7.01 14.60
C ASP A 576 -13.62 -6.16 14.26
N GLY A 577 -13.54 -4.86 14.53
CA GLY A 577 -14.67 -3.93 14.46
C GLY A 577 -14.60 -2.82 15.51
N PHE A 578 -15.68 -2.07 15.71
CA PHE A 578 -15.77 -1.02 16.72
C PHE A 578 -16.80 -1.38 17.79
N TYR A 579 -16.48 -1.10 19.05
CA TYR A 579 -17.24 -1.48 20.24
C TYR A 579 -17.41 -0.28 21.17
N GLY A 580 -18.55 -0.14 21.84
CA GLY A 580 -18.70 0.90 22.86
C GLY A 580 -17.92 0.57 24.12
N VAL A 581 -17.46 1.59 24.86
CA VAL A 581 -16.95 1.40 26.22
C VAL A 581 -18.16 1.31 27.17
N PRO A 582 -18.39 0.18 27.87
CA PRO A 582 -19.43 0.12 28.88
C PRO A 582 -19.19 1.19 29.95
N GLU A 583 -20.22 1.97 30.24
CA GLU A 583 -20.21 3.13 31.16
C GLU A 583 -19.56 4.44 30.67
N ASP A 584 -18.86 4.48 29.53
CA ASP A 584 -18.37 5.75 28.93
C ASP A 584 -18.82 5.89 27.48
N CYS A 585 -20.01 6.47 27.31
CA CYS A 585 -20.64 6.70 26.01
C CYS A 585 -19.82 7.62 25.09
N LEU A 586 -18.90 8.43 25.63
CA LEU A 586 -18.02 9.28 24.84
C LEU A 586 -16.84 8.50 24.27
N LYS A 587 -16.69 7.21 24.56
CA LYS A 587 -15.53 6.41 24.16
C LYS A 587 -15.92 5.11 23.45
N PHE A 588 -15.01 4.65 22.60
CA PHE A 588 -15.15 3.41 21.86
C PHE A 588 -13.82 2.71 21.64
N ILE A 589 -13.89 1.44 21.28
CA ILE A 589 -12.76 0.54 21.15
C ILE A 589 -12.77 -0.05 19.74
N ARG A 590 -11.72 0.21 18.97
CA ARG A 590 -11.47 -0.53 17.72
C ARG A 590 -10.69 -1.78 18.06
N CYS A 591 -11.16 -2.91 17.56
CA CYS A 591 -10.45 -4.18 17.56
C CYS A 591 -9.86 -4.43 16.17
N VAL A 592 -8.57 -4.74 16.11
CA VAL A 592 -7.86 -5.19 14.90
C VAL A 592 -6.90 -6.31 15.28
N ASN A 593 -6.96 -7.44 14.58
CA ASN A 593 -6.18 -8.65 14.84
C ASN A 593 -6.21 -9.09 16.33
N GLY A 594 -7.37 -8.92 16.99
CA GLY A 594 -7.55 -9.25 18.40
C GLY A 594 -6.92 -8.26 19.40
N LEU A 595 -6.37 -7.13 18.94
CA LEU A 595 -5.83 -6.05 19.78
C LEU A 595 -6.84 -4.90 19.90
N SER A 596 -7.06 -4.39 21.12
CA SER A 596 -7.97 -3.28 21.42
C SER A 596 -7.26 -1.93 21.45
N TYR A 597 -7.81 -0.96 20.73
CA TYR A 597 -7.39 0.44 20.69
C TYR A 597 -8.54 1.31 21.20
N ASN A 598 -8.30 2.17 22.19
CA ASN A 598 -9.33 3.03 22.78
C ASN A 598 -9.35 4.41 22.12
N PHE A 599 -10.55 4.97 21.96
CA PHE A 599 -10.83 6.23 21.28
C PHE A 599 -11.84 7.04 22.08
N GLU A 600 -11.84 8.35 21.86
CA GLU A 600 -12.85 9.28 22.38
C GLU A 600 -13.55 9.97 21.20
N CYS A 601 -14.87 10.08 21.28
CA CYS A 601 -15.71 10.72 20.29
C CYS A 601 -15.52 12.25 20.35
N PRO A 602 -15.27 12.91 19.20
CA PRO A 602 -14.99 14.34 19.17
C PRO A 602 -16.21 15.16 19.59
N ASN A 603 -15.96 16.35 20.14
CA ASN A 603 -16.99 17.35 20.51
C ASN A 603 -18.08 16.86 21.49
N GLY A 604 -17.82 15.82 22.30
CA GLY A 604 -18.78 15.29 23.26
C GLY A 604 -19.93 14.51 22.63
N LEU A 605 -19.73 13.98 21.42
CA LEU A 605 -20.62 13.03 20.76
C LEU A 605 -20.56 11.65 21.44
N SER A 606 -21.59 10.82 21.28
CA SER A 606 -21.64 9.47 21.86
C SER A 606 -21.42 8.38 20.81
N PHE A 607 -20.63 7.37 21.15
CA PHE A 607 -20.48 6.19 20.31
C PHE A 607 -21.68 5.26 20.43
N HIS A 608 -22.27 4.89 19.28
CA HIS A 608 -23.36 3.92 19.22
C HIS A 608 -22.88 2.62 18.56
N ALA A 609 -22.95 1.51 19.30
CA ALA A 609 -22.45 0.22 18.84
C ALA A 609 -23.22 -0.35 17.63
N ASP A 610 -24.47 0.07 17.44
CA ASP A 610 -25.33 -0.37 16.33
C ASP A 610 -24.96 0.29 14.98
N THR A 611 -24.53 1.56 15.00
CA THR A 611 -24.08 2.31 13.81
C THR A 611 -22.57 2.27 13.63
N MET A 612 -21.83 1.93 14.70
CA MET A 612 -20.37 1.97 14.80
C MET A 612 -19.78 3.38 14.58
N MET A 613 -20.54 4.42 14.92
CA MET A 613 -20.18 5.83 14.73
C MET A 613 -20.32 6.65 16.02
N CYS A 614 -19.65 7.81 16.05
CA CYS A 614 -19.83 8.85 17.06
C CYS A 614 -20.95 9.80 16.61
N ASP A 615 -22.15 9.62 17.16
CA ASP A 615 -23.36 10.35 16.77
C ASP A 615 -23.80 11.34 17.88
N ARG A 616 -24.87 12.09 17.62
CA ARG A 616 -25.48 12.99 18.61
C ARG A 616 -25.85 12.21 19.89
N PRO A 617 -25.53 12.70 21.10
CA PRO A 617 -25.71 11.94 22.34
C PRO A 617 -27.12 11.40 22.58
N ASP A 618 -27.25 10.07 22.62
CA ASP A 618 -28.47 9.34 22.99
C ASP A 618 -28.16 8.30 24.08
N PRO A 619 -28.52 8.57 25.35
CA PRO A 619 -28.26 7.64 26.46
C PRO A 619 -28.92 6.26 26.32
N SER A 620 -29.89 6.09 25.40
CA SER A 620 -30.55 4.81 25.17
C SER A 620 -29.80 3.87 24.21
N LYS A 621 -28.82 4.40 23.46
CA LYS A 621 -28.00 3.66 22.47
C LYS A 621 -26.53 3.52 22.86
N CYS A 622 -26.17 4.03 24.03
CA CYS A 622 -24.88 3.79 24.66
C CYS A 622 -24.78 2.31 25.06
N ALA A 623 -23.64 1.68 24.76
CA ALA A 623 -23.38 0.30 25.15
C ALA A 623 -23.37 0.17 26.68
N LYS A 624 -24.20 -0.75 27.20
CA LYS A 624 -24.19 -1.19 28.61
C LYS A 624 -23.53 -2.56 28.71
#